data_AF-A0A7S0P3S7-F1
#
_entry.id   AF-A0A7S0P3S7-F1
#
_cell.length_a   1.000
_cell.length_b   1.000
_cell.length_c   1.000
_cell.angle_alpha   90.00
_cell.angle_beta   90.00
_cell.angle_gamma   90.00
#
_symmetry.space_group_name_H-M   'P 1'
#
loop_
_entity.id
_entity.type
_entity.pdbx_description
1 polymer ?
#
loop_
_entity_poly.entity_id
_entity_poly.type
_entity_poly.pdbx_seq_one_letter_code
_entity_poly.pdbx_strand_id
1 'polypeptide(L)'
;GSDLLVGIGKPEELLLTLVQSPDIGPTTFLCQEQTTAEELAVDRAFVRALKRACPVQPPALRKIWSGTLFDDAQAKKLFGADYSSLPDVFTPFRNKVESKLEVDAPLAVPKPGSLPLPPADAKAALSSGSMSFESMPSLTELGFSNEEVALADPRGVMPFVGGERAALARVKHYLWDA
;
A
#
# COMPACT_ATOMS: atom_id res chain seq x y z
N GLY A 1 -0.01 -18.78 -1.74
CA GLY A 1 0.05 -17.31 -1.77
C GLY A 1 -0.71 -16.90 -2.99
N SER A 2 -1.42 -15.78 -2.96
CA SER A 2 -2.18 -15.30 -4.12
C SER A 2 -1.22 -14.85 -5.25
N ASP A 3 -1.70 -14.01 -6.15
CA ASP A 3 -0.91 -13.43 -7.24
C ASP A 3 -0.89 -11.89 -7.16
N LEU A 4 -0.06 -11.24 -7.97
CA LEU A 4 0.04 -9.78 -8.05
C LEU A 4 -0.30 -9.29 -9.47
N LEU A 5 -1.48 -8.68 -9.62
CA LEU A 5 -1.83 -7.95 -10.85
C LEU A 5 -1.14 -6.59 -10.82
N VAL A 6 -0.37 -6.26 -11.86
CA VAL A 6 0.31 -4.97 -11.98
C VAL A 6 -0.24 -4.19 -13.16
N GLY A 7 -0.53 -2.91 -12.91
CA GLY A 7 -1.10 -1.98 -13.88
C GLY A 7 -0.32 -0.68 -14.00
N ILE A 8 -0.21 -0.14 -15.22
CA ILE A 8 0.42 1.16 -15.50
C ILE A 8 -0.66 2.17 -15.87
N GLY A 9 -0.88 3.16 -15.02
CA GLY A 9 -1.89 4.20 -15.23
C GLY A 9 -2.41 4.78 -13.92
N LYS A 10 -3.45 5.62 -14.01
CA LYS A 10 -4.06 6.23 -12.84
C LYS A 10 -4.95 5.23 -12.10
N PRO A 11 -4.84 5.11 -10.76
CA PRO A 11 -5.67 4.20 -9.98
C PRO A 11 -7.17 4.44 -10.19
N GLU A 12 -7.61 5.70 -10.26
CA GLU A 12 -9.01 6.09 -10.44
C GLU A 12 -9.60 5.74 -11.82
N GLU A 13 -8.77 5.33 -12.77
CA GLU A 13 -9.17 4.87 -14.10
C GLU A 13 -9.05 3.34 -14.20
N LEU A 14 -7.91 2.79 -13.79
CA LEU A 14 -7.62 1.36 -13.89
C LEU A 14 -8.49 0.51 -12.96
N LEU A 15 -8.59 0.88 -11.68
CA LEU A 15 -9.29 0.06 -10.68
C LEU A 15 -10.80 0.00 -10.92
N LEU A 16 -11.37 0.95 -11.68
CA LEU A 16 -12.78 0.88 -12.08
C LEU A 16 -13.07 -0.33 -12.96
N THR A 17 -12.10 -0.77 -13.75
CA THR A 17 -12.26 -1.94 -14.63
C THR A 17 -12.28 -3.25 -13.84
N LEU A 18 -11.88 -3.22 -12.56
CA LEU A 18 -11.90 -4.35 -11.64
C LEU A 18 -13.21 -4.50 -10.86
N VAL A 19 -14.17 -3.59 -11.06
CA VAL A 19 -15.48 -3.68 -10.42
C VAL A 19 -16.23 -4.87 -11.01
N GLN A 20 -16.60 -5.82 -10.16
CA GLN A 20 -17.33 -7.02 -10.56
C GLN A 20 -18.79 -6.70 -10.91
N SER A 21 -19.40 -7.53 -11.76
CA SER A 21 -20.83 -7.45 -12.02
C SER A 21 -21.63 -7.57 -10.71
N PRO A 22 -22.72 -6.79 -10.53
CA PRO A 22 -23.59 -6.90 -9.35
C PRO A 22 -24.10 -8.32 -9.08
N ASP A 23 -24.22 -9.16 -10.11
CA ASP A 23 -24.68 -10.55 -10.00
C ASP A 23 -23.68 -11.48 -9.29
N ILE A 24 -22.39 -11.12 -9.29
CA ILE A 24 -21.32 -11.88 -8.63
C ILE A 24 -21.25 -11.50 -7.14
N GLY A 25 -21.49 -10.24 -6.81
CA GLY A 25 -21.49 -9.72 -5.45
C GLY A 25 -20.87 -8.32 -5.31
N PRO A 26 -20.87 -7.76 -4.10
CA PRO A 26 -20.32 -6.43 -3.86
C PRO A 26 -18.79 -6.43 -3.96
N THR A 27 -18.24 -5.50 -4.75
CA THR A 27 -16.80 -5.26 -4.79
C THR A 27 -16.37 -4.36 -3.62
N THR A 28 -15.26 -4.70 -2.96
CA THR A 28 -14.60 -3.87 -1.95
C THR A 28 -13.12 -3.72 -2.28
N PHE A 29 -12.67 -2.47 -2.38
CA PHE A 29 -11.26 -2.12 -2.51
C PHE A 29 -10.67 -1.89 -1.11
N LEU A 30 -9.56 -2.57 -0.80
CA LEU A 30 -8.82 -2.41 0.44
C LEU A 30 -7.45 -1.81 0.16
N CYS A 31 -7.07 -0.78 0.90
CA CYS A 31 -5.74 -0.18 0.82
C CYS A 31 -5.26 0.33 2.19
N GLN A 32 -3.97 0.60 2.30
CA GLN A 32 -3.44 1.34 3.44
C GLN A 32 -3.88 2.80 3.35
N GLU A 33 -4.32 3.38 4.48
CA GLU A 33 -4.60 4.81 4.59
C GLU A 33 -3.32 5.64 4.43
N GLN A 34 -3.40 6.68 3.59
CA GLN A 34 -2.35 7.67 3.39
C GLN A 34 -2.79 9.02 3.97
N THR A 35 -1.82 9.87 4.33
CA THR A 35 -2.08 11.14 5.03
C THR A 35 -1.68 12.38 4.21
N THR A 36 -0.89 12.21 3.16
CA THR A 36 -0.33 13.29 2.34
C THR A 36 -1.28 13.72 1.23
N ALA A 37 -1.13 14.98 0.77
CA ALA A 37 -2.12 15.64 -0.07
C ALA A 37 -2.33 14.96 -1.45
N GLU A 38 -1.25 14.43 -2.04
CA GLU A 38 -1.26 13.79 -3.35
C GLU A 38 -2.03 12.46 -3.30
N GLU A 39 -1.69 11.60 -2.35
CA GLU A 39 -2.36 10.31 -2.13
C GLU A 39 -3.84 10.51 -1.76
N LEU A 40 -4.14 11.49 -0.88
CA LEU A 40 -5.52 11.83 -0.56
C LEU A 40 -6.29 12.39 -1.77
N ALA A 41 -5.62 13.02 -2.74
CA ALA A 41 -6.26 13.46 -3.97
C ALA A 41 -6.64 12.28 -4.87
N VAL A 42 -5.79 11.25 -4.96
CA VAL A 42 -6.07 9.98 -5.65
C VAL A 42 -7.25 9.27 -5.01
N ASP A 43 -7.29 9.12 -3.68
CA ASP A 43 -8.42 8.52 -2.96
C ASP A 43 -9.73 9.23 -3.29
N ARG A 44 -9.74 10.57 -3.24
CA ARG A 44 -10.93 11.37 -3.57
C ARG A 44 -11.32 11.22 -5.04
N ALA A 45 -10.36 11.18 -5.95
CA ALA A 45 -10.62 10.98 -7.37
C ALA A 45 -11.25 9.61 -7.63
N PHE A 46 -10.70 8.56 -7.02
CA PHE A 46 -11.19 7.20 -7.15
C PHE A 46 -12.61 7.03 -6.57
N VAL A 47 -12.87 7.55 -5.37
CA VAL A 47 -14.23 7.51 -4.78
C VAL A 47 -15.25 8.26 -5.65
N ARG A 48 -14.88 9.40 -6.23
CA ARG A 48 -15.76 10.11 -7.18
C ARG A 48 -16.01 9.29 -8.44
N ALA A 49 -14.99 8.61 -8.94
CA ALA A 49 -15.08 7.77 -10.12
C ALA A 49 -16.00 6.57 -9.89
N LEU A 50 -15.87 5.88 -8.73
CA LEU A 50 -16.76 4.79 -8.31
C LEU A 50 -18.22 5.23 -8.21
N LYS A 51 -18.49 6.38 -7.59
CA LYS A 51 -19.86 6.94 -7.48
C LYS A 51 -20.46 7.27 -8.84
N ARG A 52 -19.65 7.71 -9.80
CA ARG A 52 -20.10 8.03 -11.16
C ARG A 52 -20.40 6.77 -11.97
N ALA A 53 -19.52 5.76 -11.89
CA ALA A 53 -19.66 4.51 -12.64
C ALA A 53 -20.79 3.63 -12.07
N CYS A 54 -20.98 3.62 -10.75
CA CYS A 54 -21.93 2.76 -10.05
C CYS A 54 -22.83 3.61 -9.11
N PRO A 55 -23.80 4.37 -9.64
CA PRO A 55 -24.55 5.35 -8.86
C PRO A 55 -25.54 4.75 -7.86
N VAL A 56 -26.06 3.55 -8.13
CA VAL A 56 -27.05 2.88 -7.27
C VAL A 56 -26.39 2.27 -6.04
N GLN A 57 -25.28 1.57 -6.24
CA GLN A 57 -24.53 0.90 -5.17
C GLN A 57 -23.03 0.94 -5.49
N PRO A 58 -22.34 2.05 -5.17
CA PRO A 58 -20.92 2.17 -5.46
C PRO A 58 -20.10 1.20 -4.61
N PRO A 59 -19.07 0.55 -5.19
CA PRO A 59 -18.12 -0.25 -4.44
C PRO A 59 -17.51 0.52 -3.26
N ALA A 60 -17.20 -0.21 -2.19
CA ALA A 60 -16.59 0.36 -1.01
C ALA A 60 -15.08 0.52 -1.18
N LEU A 61 -14.53 1.70 -0.86
CA LEU A 61 -13.11 1.87 -0.53
C LEU A 61 -12.97 1.76 1.00
N ARG A 62 -12.16 0.81 1.46
CA ARG A 62 -11.82 0.59 2.87
C ARG A 62 -10.34 0.85 3.08
N LYS A 63 -10.04 1.87 3.87
CA LYS A 63 -8.68 2.24 4.22
C LYS A 63 -8.34 1.67 5.58
N ILE A 64 -7.18 1.04 5.69
CA ILE A 64 -6.65 0.47 6.93
C ILE A 64 -5.45 1.29 7.34
N TRP A 65 -5.44 1.80 8.57
CA TRP A 65 -4.27 2.50 9.08
C TRP A 65 -3.08 1.54 9.24
N SER A 66 -1.92 1.93 8.71
CA SER A 66 -0.63 1.29 8.95
C SER A 66 0.51 2.24 8.59
N GLY A 67 1.76 1.83 8.87
CA GLY A 67 2.95 2.63 8.56
C GLY A 67 3.54 3.40 9.76
N THR A 68 2.94 3.28 10.94
CA THR A 68 3.45 3.84 12.20
C THR A 68 3.63 2.75 13.25
N LEU A 69 4.51 2.99 14.23
CA LEU A 69 4.74 2.08 15.35
C LEU A 69 3.55 2.05 16.34
N PHE A 70 2.95 3.22 16.57
CA PHE A 70 1.75 3.36 17.39
C PHE A 70 0.51 3.41 16.50
N ASP A 71 -0.56 2.76 16.93
CA ASP A 71 -1.85 2.80 16.25
C ASP A 71 -2.46 4.21 16.27
N ASP A 72 -3.15 4.56 15.19
CA ASP A 72 -3.73 5.89 15.02
C ASP A 72 -4.90 6.17 15.96
N ALA A 73 -5.74 5.19 16.24
CA ALA A 73 -6.85 5.38 17.16
C ALA A 73 -6.31 5.66 18.57
N GLN A 74 -5.21 5.00 18.96
CA GLN A 74 -4.49 5.31 20.19
C GLN A 74 -3.91 6.73 20.19
N ALA A 75 -3.24 7.13 19.10
CA ALA A 75 -2.67 8.46 18.94
C ALA A 75 -3.76 9.56 19.00
N LYS A 76 -4.87 9.40 18.29
CA LYS A 76 -6.01 10.32 18.29
C LYS A 76 -6.70 10.41 19.66
N LYS A 77 -6.76 9.31 20.41
CA LYS A 77 -7.27 9.35 21.78
C LYS A 77 -6.36 10.18 22.69
N LEU A 78 -5.04 10.14 22.48
CA LEU A 78 -4.06 10.87 23.28
C LEU A 78 -3.95 12.35 22.88
N PHE A 79 -4.02 12.64 21.59
CA PHE A 79 -3.73 13.97 21.03
C PHE A 79 -4.96 14.72 20.50
N GLY A 80 -6.15 14.10 20.52
CA GLY A 80 -7.37 14.64 19.91
C GLY A 80 -7.62 14.04 18.53
N ALA A 81 -8.89 13.98 18.11
CA ALA A 81 -9.29 13.35 16.84
C ALA A 81 -8.64 13.99 15.60
N ASP A 82 -8.27 15.26 15.71
CA ASP A 82 -7.56 16.08 14.72
C ASP A 82 -6.11 16.36 15.11
N TYR A 83 -5.59 15.67 16.12
CA TYR A 83 -4.28 15.89 16.73
C TYR A 83 -4.05 17.31 17.27
N SER A 84 -5.11 18.02 17.63
CA SER A 84 -5.06 19.40 18.15
C SER A 84 -4.14 19.63 19.37
N SER A 85 -3.79 18.57 20.11
CA SER A 85 -2.87 18.65 21.25
C SER A 85 -1.52 17.92 21.04
N LEU A 86 -1.22 17.56 19.78
CA LEU A 86 0.08 17.03 19.38
C LEU A 86 1.15 18.11 19.57
N PRO A 87 2.26 17.81 20.26
CA PRO A 87 3.33 18.79 20.44
C PRO A 87 4.09 19.11 19.14
N ASP A 88 4.46 20.38 18.95
CA ASP A 88 5.28 20.83 17.82
C ASP A 88 6.76 20.41 17.90
N VAL A 89 7.16 19.81 19.03
CA VAL A 89 8.55 19.39 19.29
C VAL A 89 8.58 17.88 19.55
N PHE A 90 9.59 17.22 19.00
CA PHE A 90 9.77 15.77 19.10
C PHE A 90 9.83 15.24 20.55
N THR A 91 10.60 15.89 21.42
CA THR A 91 10.83 15.38 22.79
C THR A 91 9.54 15.28 23.63
N PRO A 92 8.67 16.31 23.70
CA PRO A 92 7.37 16.17 24.36
C PRO A 92 6.45 15.11 23.72
N PHE A 93 6.47 14.97 22.40
CA PHE A 93 5.73 13.91 21.70
C PHE A 93 6.21 12.53 22.17
N ARG A 94 7.52 12.26 22.07
CA ARG A 94 8.15 11.01 22.49
C ARG A 94 7.79 10.65 23.93
N ASN A 95 7.98 11.60 24.86
CA ASN A 95 7.71 11.38 26.28
C ASN A 95 6.23 11.00 26.53
N LYS A 96 5.29 11.58 25.78
CA LYS A 96 3.86 11.25 25.90
C LYS A 96 3.56 9.87 25.33
N VAL A 97 4.04 9.54 24.13
CA VAL A 97 3.73 8.24 23.49
C VAL A 97 4.37 7.08 24.26
N GLU A 98 5.62 7.19 24.69
CA GLU A 98 6.31 6.15 25.47
C GLU A 98 5.66 5.90 26.84
N SER A 99 4.99 6.91 27.42
CA SER A 99 4.35 6.78 28.73
C SER A 99 2.87 6.40 28.70
N LYS A 100 2.20 6.51 27.53
CA LYS A 100 0.74 6.40 27.43
C LYS A 100 0.24 5.42 26.37
N LEU A 101 1.06 5.09 25.37
CA LEU A 101 0.65 4.22 24.27
C LEU A 101 1.35 2.86 24.37
N GLU A 102 0.69 1.84 23.88
CA GLU A 102 1.25 0.50 23.75
C GLU A 102 1.54 0.20 22.28
N VAL A 103 2.62 -0.55 22.04
CA VAL A 103 2.96 -1.03 20.70
C VAL A 103 2.25 -2.35 20.49
N ASP A 104 1.32 -2.38 19.53
CA ASP A 104 0.57 -3.58 19.19
C ASP A 104 1.47 -4.63 18.52
N ALA A 105 1.17 -5.91 18.77
CA ALA A 105 1.87 -6.99 18.09
C ALA A 105 1.56 -6.98 16.58
N PRO A 106 2.55 -7.25 15.70
CA PRO A 106 2.29 -7.37 14.28
C PRO A 106 1.23 -8.43 13.96
N LEU A 107 0.43 -8.18 12.94
CA LEU A 107 -0.55 -9.16 12.46
C LEU A 107 0.16 -10.43 11.97
N ALA A 108 -0.48 -11.58 12.19
CA ALA A 108 0.06 -12.86 11.73
C ALA A 108 0.12 -12.92 10.20
N VAL A 109 1.25 -13.41 9.68
CA VAL A 109 1.42 -13.65 8.24
C VAL A 109 0.44 -14.76 7.79
N PRO A 110 -0.31 -14.56 6.69
CA PRO A 110 -1.19 -15.59 6.16
C PRO A 110 -0.41 -16.89 5.85
N LYS A 111 -0.97 -18.03 6.26
CA LYS A 111 -0.34 -19.34 6.02
C LYS A 111 -0.19 -19.59 4.50
N PRO A 112 0.87 -20.29 4.05
CA PRO A 112 0.98 -20.71 2.67
C PRO A 112 -0.29 -21.41 2.17
N GLY A 113 -0.87 -20.90 1.09
CA GLY A 113 -2.10 -21.44 0.49
C GLY A 113 -3.42 -20.97 1.13
N SER A 114 -3.38 -20.14 2.18
CA SER A 114 -4.61 -19.63 2.82
C SER A 114 -5.31 -18.51 2.04
N LEU A 115 -4.59 -17.82 1.16
CA LEU A 115 -5.16 -16.78 0.30
C LEU A 115 -5.65 -17.41 -1.02
N PRO A 116 -6.85 -17.04 -1.50
CA PRO A 116 -7.36 -17.54 -2.77
C PRO A 116 -6.49 -17.08 -3.93
N LEU A 117 -6.34 -17.95 -4.93
CA LEU A 117 -5.76 -17.58 -6.21
C LEU A 117 -6.86 -17.05 -7.13
N PRO A 118 -6.60 -16.00 -7.93
CA PRO A 118 -7.51 -15.63 -9.00
C PRO A 118 -7.69 -16.83 -9.96
N PRO A 119 -8.94 -17.21 -10.28
CA PRO A 119 -9.23 -18.24 -11.28
C PRO A 119 -8.54 -17.96 -12.64
N ALA A 120 -8.21 -19.00 -13.41
CA ALA A 120 -7.44 -18.83 -14.66
C ALA A 120 -8.15 -17.97 -15.71
N ASP A 121 -9.48 -18.11 -15.81
CA ASP A 121 -10.36 -17.28 -16.62
C ASP A 121 -10.38 -15.83 -16.13
N ALA A 122 -10.44 -15.60 -14.81
CA ALA A 122 -10.31 -14.27 -14.22
C ALA A 122 -8.94 -13.67 -14.50
N LYS A 123 -7.86 -14.45 -14.44
CA LYS A 123 -6.52 -13.98 -14.81
C LYS A 123 -6.45 -13.54 -16.26
N ALA A 124 -6.98 -14.34 -17.17
CA ALA A 124 -7.01 -14.00 -18.60
C ALA A 124 -7.85 -12.75 -18.89
N ALA A 125 -8.99 -12.59 -18.20
CA ALA A 125 -9.85 -11.41 -18.35
C ALA A 125 -9.21 -10.13 -17.79
N LEU A 126 -8.49 -10.24 -16.68
CA LEU A 126 -7.83 -9.12 -16.01
C LEU A 126 -6.49 -8.73 -16.65
N SER A 127 -5.80 -9.68 -17.28
CA SER A 127 -4.62 -9.45 -18.12
C SER A 127 -5.04 -8.82 -19.46
N SER A 128 -5.52 -7.59 -19.43
CA SER A 128 -5.91 -6.85 -20.62
C SER A 128 -5.47 -5.39 -20.57
N GLY A 129 -5.10 -4.85 -21.72
CA GLY A 129 -4.61 -3.47 -21.84
C GLY A 129 -3.35 -3.22 -21.02
N SER A 130 -3.45 -2.33 -20.02
CA SER A 130 -2.33 -1.86 -19.21
C SER A 130 -2.10 -2.65 -17.92
N MET A 131 -2.76 -3.81 -17.73
CA MET A 131 -2.63 -4.66 -16.55
C MET A 131 -2.21 -6.10 -16.89
N SER A 132 -1.36 -6.71 -16.06
CA SER A 132 -0.84 -8.07 -16.27
C SER A 132 -0.35 -8.72 -14.97
N PHE A 133 -0.51 -10.05 -14.86
CA PHE A 133 0.10 -10.86 -13.80
C PHE A 133 1.56 -11.25 -14.07
N GLU A 134 2.04 -11.07 -15.31
CA GLU A 134 3.31 -11.63 -15.76
C GLU A 134 4.40 -10.58 -15.98
N SER A 135 4.03 -9.31 -16.18
CA SER A 135 4.96 -8.26 -16.56
C SER A 135 5.11 -7.19 -15.49
N MET A 136 6.36 -6.86 -15.15
CA MET A 136 6.71 -5.69 -14.36
C MET A 136 7.26 -4.60 -15.27
N PRO A 137 6.80 -3.34 -15.16
CA PRO A 137 7.38 -2.27 -15.95
C PRO A 137 8.86 -2.12 -15.63
N SER A 138 9.67 -2.11 -16.67
CA SER A 138 11.03 -1.61 -16.61
C SER A 138 11.04 -0.10 -16.41
N LEU A 139 12.14 0.42 -15.88
CA LEU A 139 12.31 1.87 -15.72
C LEU A 139 12.26 2.61 -17.07
N THR A 140 12.78 2.01 -18.14
CA THR A 140 12.71 2.60 -19.48
C THR A 140 11.27 2.74 -19.99
N GLU A 141 10.40 1.76 -19.71
CA GLU A 141 8.97 1.84 -20.01
C GLU A 141 8.26 2.92 -19.17
N LEU A 142 8.79 3.27 -18.00
CA LEU A 142 8.31 4.37 -17.16
C LEU A 142 8.91 5.73 -17.57
N GLY A 143 9.73 5.78 -18.62
CA GLY A 143 10.29 7.03 -19.18
C GLY A 143 11.65 7.43 -18.62
N PHE A 144 12.32 6.56 -17.84
CA PHE A 144 13.69 6.80 -17.40
C PHE A 144 14.68 6.47 -18.53
N SER A 145 15.72 7.29 -18.67
CA SER A 145 16.82 7.06 -19.60
C SER A 145 17.71 5.89 -19.15
N ASN A 146 18.42 5.25 -20.08
CA ASN A 146 19.33 4.15 -19.74
C ASN A 146 20.43 4.59 -18.76
N GLU A 147 20.82 5.86 -18.84
CA GLU A 147 21.79 6.49 -17.95
C GLU A 147 21.27 6.64 -16.52
N GLU A 148 19.97 6.93 -16.34
CA GLU A 148 19.31 6.98 -15.02
C GLU A 148 19.10 5.59 -14.43
N VAL A 149 18.86 4.58 -15.27
CA VAL A 149 18.68 3.18 -14.86
C VAL A 149 19.99 2.56 -14.38
N ALA A 150 21.09 2.89 -15.04
CA ALA A 150 22.39 2.32 -14.76
C ALA A 150 23.16 3.21 -13.79
N LEU A 151 22.99 3.08 -12.46
CA LEU A 151 24.02 3.46 -11.47
C LEU A 151 23.67 3.00 -10.05
N ALA A 152 24.14 1.82 -9.66
CA ALA A 152 24.56 1.64 -8.28
C ALA A 152 25.90 2.38 -8.11
N ASP A 153 25.86 3.55 -7.48
CA ASP A 153 27.07 4.33 -7.23
C ASP A 153 27.98 3.56 -6.24
N PRO A 154 29.25 3.30 -6.58
CA PRO A 154 30.17 2.58 -5.69
C PRO A 154 30.47 3.34 -4.38
N ARG A 155 30.13 4.63 -4.29
CA ARG A 155 30.21 5.43 -3.05
C ARG A 155 29.05 5.17 -2.10
N GLY A 156 28.02 4.44 -2.52
CA GLY A 156 26.92 4.03 -1.68
C GLY A 156 27.39 3.17 -0.51
N VAL A 157 26.82 3.38 0.67
CA VAL A 157 27.18 2.63 1.89
C VAL A 157 26.91 1.13 1.77
N MET A 158 25.99 0.73 0.88
CA MET A 158 25.73 -0.66 0.48
C MET A 158 24.85 -0.72 -0.78
N PRO A 159 24.85 -1.85 -1.50
CA PRO A 159 23.86 -2.10 -2.54
C PRO A 159 22.50 -2.45 -1.92
N PHE A 160 21.54 -1.53 -1.98
CA PHE A 160 20.19 -1.78 -1.49
C PHE A 160 19.41 -2.67 -2.47
N VAL A 161 18.96 -3.82 -1.99
CA VAL A 161 18.09 -4.73 -2.73
C VAL A 161 16.66 -4.55 -2.23
N GLY A 162 15.73 -4.21 -3.13
CA GLY A 162 14.32 -4.01 -2.80
C GLY A 162 13.58 -5.30 -2.43
N GLY A 163 12.43 -5.13 -1.76
CA GLY A 163 11.49 -6.21 -1.43
C GLY A 163 11.60 -6.76 0.00
N GLU A 164 10.48 -7.30 0.50
CA GLU A 164 10.31 -7.78 1.89
C GLU A 164 11.39 -8.80 2.29
N ARG A 165 11.67 -9.78 1.42
CA ARG A 165 12.66 -10.83 1.68
C ARG A 165 14.05 -10.27 1.96
N ALA A 166 14.49 -9.26 1.18
CA ALA A 166 15.78 -8.62 1.38
C ALA A 166 15.80 -7.75 2.64
N ALA A 167 14.71 -7.03 2.92
CA ALA A 167 14.56 -6.24 4.13
C ALA A 167 14.63 -7.10 5.41
N LEU A 168 13.92 -8.22 5.46
CA LEU A 168 13.96 -9.16 6.59
C LEU A 168 15.37 -9.77 6.78
N ALA A 169 16.04 -10.13 5.69
CA ALA A 169 17.43 -10.60 5.75
C ALA A 169 18.37 -9.51 6.29
N ARG A 170 18.15 -8.24 5.93
CA ARG A 170 18.94 -7.11 6.45
C ARG A 170 18.72 -6.89 7.94
N VAL A 171 17.48 -6.96 8.41
CA VAL A 171 17.15 -6.88 9.84
C VAL A 171 17.80 -8.03 10.60
N LYS A 172 17.70 -9.26 10.07
CA LYS A 172 18.38 -10.44 10.64
C LYS A 172 19.89 -10.22 10.74
N HIS A 173 20.50 -9.77 9.65
CA HIS A 173 21.93 -9.55 9.62
C HIS A 173 22.36 -8.49 10.64
N TYR A 174 21.70 -7.32 10.66
CA TYR A 174 22.08 -6.21 11.53
C TYR A 174 21.96 -6.51 13.03
N LEU A 175 20.96 -7.29 13.43
CA LEU A 175 20.69 -7.56 14.84
C LEU A 175 21.33 -8.85 15.36
N TRP A 176 21.59 -9.85 14.50
CA TRP A 176 22.05 -11.17 14.94
C TRP A 176 23.33 -11.67 14.28
N ASP A 177 23.62 -11.31 13.02
CA ASP A 177 24.74 -11.91 12.27
C ASP A 177 25.96 -10.97 12.13
N ALA A 178 25.78 -9.66 12.37
CA ALA A 178 26.80 -8.62 12.20
C ALA A 178 27.72 -8.46 13.41
#